data_AF-A0A2V7RZM5-F1
#
_entry.id   AF-A0A2V7RZM5-F1
#
_cell.length_a   1.000
_cell.length_b   1.000
_cell.length_c   1.000
_cell.angle_alpha   90.00
_cell.angle_beta   90.00
_cell.angle_gamma   90.00
#
_symmetry.space_group_name_H-M   'P 1'
#
loop_
_entity.id
_entity.type
_entity.pdbx_description
1 polymer ?
#
loop_
_entity_poly.entity_id
_entity_poly.type
_entity_poly.pdbx_seq_one_letter_code
_entity_poly.pdbx_strand_id
1 'polypeptide(L)'
;MALMASYKYRAINDLRNINHVVDTVPSPDRLPMDKQFAKEDPSESSATSYEFKPRCFDLLTIPSLSLRIWLAMGADSPQLAALKGLRGEVLLELKRAQPCTTKQLAEKLDVSPNAIRHHLKELEGKALVVYGREQRGVGAPTYAYRLSARGEALFPRAYEEALTDVLGRVAEKSGREAAVELFEDRYRELTRSLLAELSGATVAERLDHVARLMSEQGYMADWQESSGTFRLSEHNCAIRAVAERFPEVCAAEERFLREVLGAQVERRSHIASGCNACEYAITVAPQSRPEST
;
A
#
# COMPACT_ATOMS: atom_id res chain seq x y z
N MET A 1 -22.84 -38.33 -2.23
CA MET A 1 -23.02 -36.98 -2.82
C MET A 1 -23.85 -36.07 -1.92
N ALA A 2 -23.39 -35.79 -0.70
CA ALA A 2 -23.90 -34.72 0.15
C ALA A 2 -22.93 -34.57 1.33
N LEU A 3 -22.04 -33.57 1.29
CA LEU A 3 -21.29 -32.98 2.42
C LEU A 3 -20.21 -32.04 1.86
N MET A 4 -20.60 -30.85 1.36
CA MET A 4 -19.68 -29.72 1.07
C MET A 4 -20.46 -28.40 0.93
N ALA A 5 -21.34 -28.08 1.89
CA ALA A 5 -22.14 -26.85 1.84
C ALA A 5 -22.38 -26.20 3.21
N SER A 6 -21.36 -26.11 4.07
CA SER A 6 -21.49 -25.38 5.35
C SER A 6 -20.26 -24.58 5.82
N TYR A 7 -19.26 -24.34 4.96
CA TYR A 7 -18.03 -23.60 5.36
C TYR A 7 -17.89 -22.21 4.73
N LYS A 8 -18.99 -21.56 4.34
CA LYS A 8 -18.96 -20.26 3.64
C LYS A 8 -19.55 -19.05 4.41
N TYR A 9 -19.85 -19.15 5.70
CA TYR A 9 -20.56 -18.07 6.43
C TYR A 9 -20.07 -17.77 7.86
N ARG A 10 -18.76 -17.79 8.13
CA ARG A 10 -18.25 -17.44 9.48
C ARG A 10 -16.96 -16.61 9.57
N ALA A 11 -16.63 -15.81 8.56
CA ALA A 11 -15.43 -14.95 8.59
C ALA A 11 -15.69 -13.52 8.06
N ILE A 12 -16.82 -12.91 8.42
CA ILE A 12 -17.12 -11.50 8.08
C ILE A 12 -17.49 -10.65 9.33
N ASN A 13 -17.41 -11.19 10.56
CA ASN A 13 -17.92 -10.47 11.74
C ASN A 13 -16.92 -10.06 12.84
N ASP A 14 -15.61 -10.24 12.68
CA ASP A 14 -14.63 -9.98 13.76
C ASP A 14 -13.64 -8.82 13.49
N LEU A 15 -14.08 -7.74 12.81
CA LEU A 15 -13.29 -6.50 12.69
C LEU A 15 -13.96 -5.27 13.35
N ARG A 16 -14.74 -5.50 14.41
CA ARG A 16 -15.21 -4.44 15.32
C ARG A 16 -14.72 -4.71 16.74
N ASN A 17 -13.42 -4.48 16.99
CA ASN A 17 -12.89 -4.01 18.27
C ASN A 17 -11.36 -3.99 18.24
N ILE A 18 -10.77 -2.93 17.68
CA ILE A 18 -9.42 -2.50 18.03
C ILE A 18 -9.53 -1.03 18.42
N ASN A 19 -10.10 -0.80 19.60
CA ASN A 19 -9.95 0.41 20.39
C ASN A 19 -9.91 -0.09 21.84
N HIS A 20 -8.82 0.25 22.56
CA HIS A 20 -8.36 -0.24 23.87
C HIS A 20 -7.25 -1.28 23.80
N VAL A 21 -6.00 -0.83 23.86
CA VAL A 21 -5.00 -1.14 24.91
C VAL A 21 -3.79 -0.23 24.65
N VAL A 22 -3.77 0.95 25.27
CA VAL A 22 -2.51 1.66 25.57
C VAL A 22 -2.68 2.32 26.94
N ASP A 23 -2.80 1.50 27.98
CA ASP A 23 -2.60 1.93 29.36
C ASP A 23 -1.76 0.84 30.02
N THR A 24 -0.49 1.17 30.31
CA THR A 24 0.36 0.71 31.42
C THR A 24 1.83 0.89 31.07
N VAL A 25 2.34 2.11 31.24
CA VAL A 25 3.77 2.33 31.51
C VAL A 25 3.86 2.76 32.98
N PRO A 26 4.56 2.02 33.86
CA PRO A 26 4.62 2.35 35.27
C PRO A 26 5.52 3.58 35.53
N SER A 27 5.03 4.46 36.40
CA SER A 27 5.76 5.61 36.95
C SER A 27 6.97 5.17 37.79
N PRO A 28 8.16 5.79 37.65
CA PRO A 28 9.26 5.58 38.57
C PRO A 28 9.18 6.61 39.69
N ASP A 29 8.98 6.14 40.92
CA ASP A 29 9.08 6.97 42.12
C ASP A 29 10.19 6.43 43.04
N ARG A 30 11.05 7.38 43.46
CA ARG A 30 12.01 7.37 44.59
C ARG A 30 13.42 6.80 44.40
N LEU A 31 14.39 7.72 44.42
CA LEU A 31 15.56 7.59 45.30
C LEU A 31 15.63 8.81 46.24
N PRO A 32 16.15 8.64 47.47
CA PRO A 32 15.97 9.59 48.58
C PRO A 32 16.97 10.76 48.54
N MET A 33 16.50 11.92 48.98
CA MET A 33 17.30 13.09 49.34
C MET A 33 17.72 13.00 50.80
N ASP A 34 18.99 13.27 51.06
CA ASP A 34 19.50 13.56 52.39
C ASP A 34 20.47 14.76 52.32
N LYS A 35 20.26 15.69 53.27
CA LYS A 35 21.14 16.79 53.73
C LYS A 35 21.03 18.20 53.11
N GLN A 36 20.13 18.99 53.72
CA GLN A 36 20.40 20.11 54.65
C GLN A 36 21.05 21.46 54.21
N PHE A 37 20.37 22.54 54.67
CA PHE A 37 20.79 23.93 55.01
C PHE A 37 21.14 24.90 53.86
N ALA A 38 20.79 26.20 53.83
CA ALA A 38 20.01 27.11 54.69
C ALA A 38 19.65 28.41 53.93
N LYS A 39 18.53 29.05 54.34
CA LYS A 39 18.13 30.49 54.37
C LYS A 39 18.77 31.55 53.44
N GLU A 40 17.95 32.41 52.82
CA GLU A 40 17.64 33.79 53.25
C GLU A 40 16.56 34.51 52.38
N ASP A 41 16.06 35.62 52.92
CA ASP A 41 14.76 36.31 52.78
C ASP A 41 14.62 37.33 51.60
N PRO A 42 13.45 37.99 51.42
CA PRO A 42 12.94 38.46 50.12
C PRO A 42 13.03 39.98 49.89
N SER A 43 13.02 40.42 48.62
CA SER A 43 12.43 41.71 48.22
C SER A 43 12.35 41.90 46.69
N GLU A 44 11.25 42.56 46.29
CA GLU A 44 11.04 43.39 45.09
C GLU A 44 10.79 42.78 43.70
N SER A 45 9.49 42.76 43.35
CA SER A 45 8.89 43.56 42.27
C SER A 45 9.56 43.55 40.88
N SER A 46 8.95 42.82 39.94
CA SER A 46 8.29 43.44 38.77
C SER A 46 7.63 42.37 37.90
N ALA A 47 6.37 42.61 37.55
CA ALA A 47 5.64 41.85 36.56
C ALA A 47 6.19 42.19 35.17
N THR A 48 6.74 41.19 34.48
CA THR A 48 6.96 41.25 33.03
C THR A 48 6.50 39.95 32.40
N SER A 49 5.50 40.08 31.54
CA SER A 49 4.97 39.07 30.65
C SER A 49 6.09 38.41 29.84
N TYR A 50 6.22 37.09 29.96
CA TYR A 50 7.09 36.30 29.10
C TYR A 50 6.43 36.11 27.73
N GLU A 51 6.85 36.93 26.78
CA GLU A 51 6.55 36.81 25.36
C GLU A 51 7.54 35.83 24.73
N PHE A 52 7.04 34.67 24.28
CA PHE A 52 7.85 33.61 23.68
C PHE A 52 8.26 34.02 22.26
N LYS A 53 9.48 34.56 22.11
CA LYS A 53 10.09 34.96 20.84
C LYS A 53 10.85 33.77 20.25
N PRO A 54 10.38 33.10 19.18
CA PRO A 54 11.14 32.03 18.54
C PRO A 54 12.33 32.65 17.78
N ARG A 55 13.53 32.18 18.11
CA ARG A 55 14.76 32.52 17.40
C ARG A 55 14.64 32.05 15.95
N CYS A 56 14.79 32.99 15.01
CA CYS A 56 14.95 32.72 13.59
C CYS A 56 16.20 31.85 13.41
N PHE A 57 16.01 30.66 12.85
CA PHE A 57 17.08 29.89 12.24
C PHE A 57 17.28 30.47 10.83
N ASP A 58 18.50 30.94 10.56
CA ASP A 58 18.87 31.66 9.34
C ASP A 58 18.53 30.84 8.07
N LEU A 59 17.61 31.38 7.30
CA LEU A 59 16.96 30.76 6.12
C LEU A 59 17.68 31.13 4.80
N LEU A 60 19.00 31.33 4.84
CA LEU A 60 19.76 31.85 3.70
C LEU A 60 20.94 30.95 3.31
N THR A 61 20.68 29.69 2.94
CA THR A 61 21.48 28.93 1.93
C THR A 61 20.82 27.61 1.51
N ILE A 62 19.51 27.63 1.24
CA ILE A 62 18.87 26.51 0.52
C ILE A 62 19.07 26.78 -0.98
N PRO A 63 19.72 25.90 -1.76
CA PRO A 63 19.84 26.10 -3.20
C PRO A 63 18.42 26.17 -3.80
N SER A 64 18.17 27.23 -4.58
CA SER A 64 16.89 27.69 -5.11
C SER A 64 16.13 26.70 -6.00
N LEU A 65 16.65 25.48 -6.20
CA LEU A 65 15.99 24.41 -6.93
C LEU A 65 15.02 23.62 -6.04
N SER A 66 15.33 23.44 -4.76
CA SER A 66 14.56 22.58 -3.85
C SER A 66 13.18 23.15 -3.52
N LEU A 67 13.06 24.48 -3.42
CA LEU A 67 11.78 25.14 -3.17
C LEU A 67 10.90 25.20 -4.43
N ARG A 68 11.50 25.25 -5.62
CA ARG A 68 10.77 25.18 -6.89
C ARG A 68 10.23 23.78 -7.17
N ILE A 69 10.97 22.74 -6.79
CA ILE A 69 10.49 21.36 -6.84
C ILE A 69 9.35 21.16 -5.82
N TRP A 70 9.47 21.73 -4.61
CA TRP A 70 8.41 21.65 -3.60
C TRP A 70 7.12 22.39 -4.00
N LEU A 71 7.22 23.58 -4.62
CA LEU A 71 6.06 24.30 -5.17
C LEU A 71 5.48 23.66 -6.45
N ALA A 72 6.25 22.82 -7.15
CA ALA A 72 5.76 22.06 -8.30
C ALA A 72 5.01 20.77 -7.92
N MET A 73 5.00 20.38 -6.64
CA MET A 73 4.26 19.20 -6.13
C MET A 73 2.73 19.39 -6.08
N GLY A 74 2.20 20.46 -6.68
CA GLY A 74 0.79 20.58 -7.07
C GLY A 74 0.51 20.02 -8.46
N ALA A 75 1.22 18.97 -8.88
CA ALA A 75 1.02 18.38 -10.20
C ALA A 75 -0.19 17.44 -10.18
N ASP A 76 -1.30 17.90 -10.75
CA ASP A 76 -2.39 17.05 -11.20
C ASP A 76 -1.82 15.81 -11.90
N SER A 77 -2.27 14.61 -11.51
CA SER A 77 -1.89 13.39 -12.22
C SER A 77 -2.27 13.58 -13.69
N PRO A 78 -1.37 13.35 -14.67
CA PRO A 78 -1.61 13.68 -16.08
C PRO A 78 -2.87 13.02 -16.65
N GLN A 79 -3.30 11.91 -16.03
CA GLN A 79 -4.50 11.15 -16.38
C GLN A 79 -5.80 11.81 -15.88
N LEU A 80 -5.78 12.49 -14.73
CA LEU A 80 -6.91 13.28 -14.24
C LEU A 80 -7.04 14.60 -15.01
N ALA A 81 -5.90 15.21 -15.38
CA ALA A 81 -5.85 16.42 -16.21
C ALA A 81 -6.48 16.23 -17.61
N ALA A 82 -6.53 14.99 -18.11
CA ALA A 82 -7.20 14.63 -19.36
C ALA A 82 -8.74 14.58 -19.26
N LEU A 83 -9.30 14.49 -18.05
CA LEU A 83 -10.74 14.45 -17.79
C LEU A 83 -11.26 15.85 -17.41
N LYS A 84 -11.17 16.80 -18.34
CA LYS A 84 -11.68 18.17 -18.14
C LYS A 84 -13.22 18.21 -18.05
N GLY A 85 -13.75 19.16 -17.28
CA GLY A 85 -15.19 19.42 -17.11
C GLY A 85 -15.88 18.53 -16.07
N LEU A 86 -17.21 18.50 -16.10
CA LEU A 86 -18.06 17.89 -15.07
C LEU A 86 -17.73 16.41 -14.75
N ARG A 87 -17.15 15.66 -15.69
CA ARG A 87 -16.66 14.29 -15.43
C ARG A 87 -15.49 14.24 -14.45
N GLY A 88 -14.52 15.14 -14.60
CA GLY A 88 -13.40 15.25 -13.68
C GLY A 88 -13.88 15.68 -12.30
N GLU A 89 -14.81 16.63 -12.24
CA GLU A 89 -15.43 17.09 -11.00
C GLU A 89 -16.19 15.97 -10.27
N VAL A 90 -16.96 15.14 -11.00
CA VAL A 90 -17.61 13.96 -10.43
C VAL A 90 -16.59 12.96 -9.87
N LEU A 91 -15.50 12.68 -10.58
CA LEU A 91 -14.45 11.79 -10.09
C LEU A 91 -13.75 12.35 -8.84
N LEU A 92 -13.48 13.66 -8.81
CA LEU A 92 -12.91 14.36 -7.65
C LEU A 92 -13.83 14.29 -6.43
N GLU A 93 -15.13 14.52 -6.61
CA GLU A 93 -16.09 14.43 -5.51
C GLU A 93 -16.27 12.99 -5.01
N LEU A 94 -16.25 12.01 -5.90
CA LEU A 94 -16.22 10.60 -5.51
C LEU A 94 -14.94 10.26 -4.73
N LYS A 95 -13.78 10.76 -5.15
CA LYS A 95 -12.53 10.54 -4.40
C LYS A 95 -12.61 11.10 -2.98
N ARG A 96 -13.27 12.24 -2.80
CA ARG A 96 -13.40 12.93 -1.50
C ARG A 96 -14.43 12.28 -0.58
N ALA A 97 -15.54 11.77 -1.11
CA ALA A 97 -16.72 11.47 -0.30
C ALA A 97 -17.52 10.23 -0.74
N GLN A 98 -16.92 9.30 -1.48
CA GLN A 98 -17.58 8.05 -1.85
C GLN A 98 -17.98 7.18 -0.63
N PRO A 99 -19.08 6.41 -0.72
CA PRO A 99 -19.99 6.35 -1.86
C PRO A 99 -20.96 7.55 -1.89
N CYS A 100 -21.26 8.07 -3.08
CA CYS A 100 -22.20 9.18 -3.29
C CYS A 100 -23.34 8.79 -4.22
N THR A 101 -24.56 9.22 -3.89
CA THR A 101 -25.72 9.13 -4.79
C THR A 101 -25.67 10.22 -5.87
N THR A 102 -26.41 10.01 -6.96
CA THR A 102 -26.61 11.06 -7.99
C THR A 102 -27.12 12.37 -7.38
N LYS A 103 -28.02 12.30 -6.40
CA LYS A 103 -28.58 13.49 -5.74
C LYS A 103 -27.49 14.27 -4.99
N GLN A 104 -26.66 13.59 -4.20
CA GLN A 104 -25.57 14.22 -3.47
C GLN A 104 -24.52 14.83 -4.40
N LEU A 105 -24.18 14.16 -5.50
CA LEU A 105 -23.27 14.69 -6.51
C LEU A 105 -23.87 15.93 -7.21
N ALA A 106 -25.16 15.90 -7.53
CA ALA A 106 -25.88 17.02 -8.14
C ALA A 106 -25.93 18.25 -7.22
N GLU A 107 -26.21 18.04 -5.93
CA GLU A 107 -26.22 19.11 -4.92
C GLU A 107 -24.83 19.71 -4.70
N LYS A 108 -23.79 18.87 -4.63
CA LYS A 108 -22.42 19.32 -4.40
C LYS A 108 -21.81 20.07 -5.59
N LEU A 109 -22.14 19.65 -6.81
CA LEU A 109 -21.59 20.22 -8.04
C LEU A 109 -22.49 21.29 -8.66
N ASP A 110 -23.60 21.64 -7.99
CA ASP A 110 -24.60 22.61 -8.45
C ASP A 110 -25.09 22.38 -9.90
N VAL A 111 -25.44 21.14 -10.21
CA VAL A 111 -25.90 20.72 -11.54
C VAL A 111 -27.12 19.82 -11.46
N SER A 112 -27.85 19.70 -12.58
CA SER A 112 -29.02 18.83 -12.61
C SER A 112 -28.67 17.35 -12.36
N PRO A 113 -29.52 16.58 -11.63
CA PRO A 113 -29.32 15.14 -11.48
C PRO A 113 -29.27 14.37 -12.81
N ASN A 114 -29.85 14.92 -13.88
CA ASN A 114 -29.82 14.29 -15.20
C ASN A 114 -28.44 14.40 -15.85
N ALA A 115 -27.78 15.56 -15.72
CA ALA A 115 -26.40 15.76 -16.18
C ALA A 115 -25.43 14.81 -15.44
N ILE A 116 -25.58 14.68 -14.13
CA ILE A 116 -24.80 13.73 -13.33
C ILE A 116 -25.03 12.29 -13.80
N ARG A 117 -26.28 11.85 -14.01
CA ARG A 117 -26.57 10.49 -14.52
C ARG A 117 -25.92 10.22 -15.87
N HIS A 118 -25.96 11.20 -16.78
CA HIS A 118 -25.32 11.08 -18.09
C HIS A 118 -23.81 10.83 -17.94
N HIS A 119 -23.11 11.63 -17.12
CA HIS A 119 -21.67 11.47 -16.91
C HIS A 119 -21.30 10.22 -16.11
N LEU A 120 -22.10 9.83 -15.11
CA LEU A 120 -21.87 8.57 -14.39
C LEU A 120 -21.95 7.36 -15.33
N LYS A 121 -22.89 7.36 -16.28
CA LYS A 121 -22.99 6.32 -17.31
C LYS A 121 -21.76 6.29 -18.23
N GLU A 122 -21.24 7.44 -18.62
CA GLU A 122 -20.00 7.51 -19.42
C GLU A 122 -18.77 7.01 -18.63
N LEU A 123 -18.66 7.39 -17.36
CA LEU A 123 -17.57 6.97 -16.49
C LEU A 123 -17.65 5.48 -16.16
N GLU A 124 -18.85 4.94 -15.99
CA GLU A 124 -19.11 3.51 -15.84
C GLU A 124 -18.71 2.75 -17.11
N GLY A 125 -19.09 3.26 -18.29
CA GLY A 125 -18.68 2.69 -19.58
C GLY A 125 -17.16 2.65 -19.80
N LYS A 126 -16.41 3.55 -19.13
CA LYS A 126 -14.94 3.55 -19.09
C LYS A 126 -14.35 2.72 -17.94
N ALA A 127 -15.19 2.02 -17.18
CA ALA A 127 -14.84 1.28 -15.98
C ALA A 127 -14.12 2.14 -14.92
N LEU A 128 -14.43 3.44 -14.81
CA LEU A 128 -13.85 4.35 -13.82
C LEU A 128 -14.69 4.46 -12.54
N VAL A 129 -15.98 4.16 -12.62
CA VAL A 129 -16.89 4.14 -11.47
C VAL A 129 -17.67 2.83 -11.46
N VAL A 130 -18.08 2.41 -10.27
CA VAL A 130 -19.00 1.30 -10.04
C VAL A 130 -20.13 1.78 -9.12
N TYR A 131 -21.29 1.13 -9.18
CA TYR A 131 -22.41 1.47 -8.31
C TYR A 131 -22.97 0.25 -7.59
N GLY A 132 -23.54 0.49 -6.41
CA GLY A 132 -24.23 -0.51 -5.60
C GLY A 132 -25.59 0.02 -5.15
N ARG A 133 -26.51 -0.90 -4.88
CA ARG A 133 -27.81 -0.59 -4.31
C ARG A 133 -27.63 -0.21 -2.83
N GLU A 134 -28.10 0.98 -2.46
CA GLU A 134 -28.16 1.43 -1.07
C GLU A 134 -29.63 1.49 -0.63
N GLN A 135 -29.97 0.78 0.46
CA GLN A 135 -31.26 0.90 1.11
C GLN A 135 -31.13 1.85 2.30
N ARG A 136 -31.62 3.08 2.15
CA ARG A 136 -31.85 4.00 3.26
C ARG A 136 -33.35 4.12 3.51
N GLY A 137 -33.85 3.33 4.47
CA GLY A 137 -35.24 3.40 4.92
C GLY A 137 -36.29 2.85 3.94
N VAL A 138 -37.54 3.30 4.11
CA VAL A 138 -38.70 2.86 3.32
C VAL A 138 -38.80 3.74 2.06
N GLY A 139 -38.50 3.17 0.90
CA GLY A 139 -38.53 3.89 -0.38
C GLY A 139 -37.92 3.09 -1.53
N ALA A 140 -37.99 3.65 -2.74
CA ALA A 140 -37.37 3.06 -3.91
C ALA A 140 -35.85 2.98 -3.71
N PRO A 141 -35.21 1.86 -4.13
CA PRO A 141 -33.78 1.70 -3.95
C PRO A 141 -32.98 2.77 -4.67
N THR A 142 -32.02 3.35 -3.97
CA THR A 142 -31.13 4.38 -4.54
C THR A 142 -29.79 3.72 -4.88
N TYR A 143 -29.14 4.16 -5.96
CA TYR A 143 -27.80 3.71 -6.30
C TYR A 143 -26.77 4.70 -5.79
N ALA A 144 -25.74 4.18 -5.12
CA ALA A 144 -24.59 4.94 -4.69
C ALA A 144 -23.37 4.52 -5.50
N TYR A 145 -22.62 5.51 -5.97
CA TYR A 145 -21.47 5.36 -6.85
C TYR A 145 -20.17 5.53 -6.07
N ARG A 146 -19.14 4.81 -6.49
CA ARG A 146 -17.76 4.92 -6.00
C ARG A 146 -16.80 4.73 -7.16
N LEU A 147 -15.56 5.14 -6.99
CA LEU A 147 -14.49 4.85 -7.93
C LEU A 147 -14.28 3.33 -8.03
N SER A 148 -14.00 2.87 -9.24
CA SER A 148 -13.44 1.54 -9.45
C SER A 148 -11.95 1.56 -9.14
N ALA A 149 -11.28 0.39 -9.13
CA ALA A 149 -9.83 0.33 -9.04
C ALA A 149 -9.12 1.16 -10.14
N ARG A 150 -9.68 1.19 -11.35
CA ARG A 150 -9.18 1.99 -12.47
C ARG A 150 -9.44 3.49 -12.27
N GLY A 151 -10.57 3.87 -11.67
CA GLY A 151 -10.87 5.25 -11.29
C GLY A 151 -9.95 5.77 -10.20
N GLU A 152 -9.65 4.94 -9.20
CA GLU A 152 -8.71 5.25 -8.12
C GLU A 152 -7.28 5.47 -8.65
N ALA A 153 -6.87 4.73 -9.68
CA ALA A 153 -5.54 4.86 -10.30
C ALA A 153 -5.33 6.20 -11.04
N LEU A 154 -6.37 6.97 -11.31
CA LEU A 154 -6.25 8.29 -11.95
C LEU A 154 -5.66 9.36 -11.02
N PHE A 155 -5.71 9.16 -9.71
CA PHE A 155 -5.26 10.14 -8.72
C PHE A 155 -3.76 10.01 -8.43
N PRO A 156 -3.05 11.12 -8.13
CA PRO A 156 -1.61 11.08 -7.87
C PRO A 156 -1.26 10.11 -6.73
N ARG A 157 -0.18 9.35 -6.92
CA ARG A 157 0.37 8.43 -5.93
C ARG A 157 1.70 8.97 -5.42
N ALA A 158 1.64 10.03 -4.61
CA ALA A 158 2.83 10.69 -4.07
C ALA A 158 3.74 9.77 -3.24
N TYR A 159 3.25 8.59 -2.81
CA TYR A 159 4.05 7.61 -2.08
C TYR A 159 5.14 6.96 -2.96
N GLU A 160 4.91 6.81 -4.27
CA GLU A 160 5.89 6.17 -5.17
C GLU A 160 7.12 7.08 -5.33
N GLU A 161 6.88 8.39 -5.54
CA GLU A 161 7.92 9.41 -5.60
C GLU A 161 8.63 9.58 -4.25
N ALA A 162 7.88 9.66 -3.14
CA ALA A 162 8.47 9.79 -1.81
C ALA A 162 9.35 8.58 -1.45
N LEU A 163 8.89 7.36 -1.74
CA LEU A 163 9.66 6.14 -1.46
C LEU A 163 10.94 6.09 -2.31
N THR A 164 10.84 6.41 -3.61
CA THR A 164 12.02 6.40 -4.49
C THR A 164 13.02 7.52 -4.15
N ASP A 165 12.57 8.70 -3.70
CA ASP A 165 13.46 9.75 -3.17
C ASP A 165 14.19 9.28 -1.90
N VAL A 166 13.47 8.69 -0.95
CA VAL A 166 14.07 8.16 0.28
C VAL A 166 15.12 7.08 -0.03
N LEU A 167 14.81 6.13 -0.90
CA LEU A 167 15.76 5.10 -1.32
C LEU A 167 16.95 5.69 -2.09
N GLY A 168 16.73 6.74 -2.88
CA GLY A 168 17.79 7.51 -3.53
C GLY A 168 18.75 8.12 -2.51
N ARG A 169 18.24 8.73 -1.45
CA ARG A 169 19.05 9.30 -0.36
C ARG A 169 19.82 8.24 0.43
N VAL A 170 19.23 7.05 0.62
CA VAL A 170 19.95 5.91 1.23
C VAL A 170 21.11 5.50 0.33
N ALA A 171 20.86 5.37 -0.98
CA ALA A 171 21.90 5.02 -1.94
C ALA A 171 23.04 6.05 -1.98
N GLU A 172 22.72 7.34 -1.90
CA GLU A 172 23.72 8.43 -1.84
C GLU A 172 24.57 8.39 -0.57
N LYS A 173 23.97 8.05 0.58
CA LYS A 173 24.67 8.09 1.88
C LYS A 173 25.44 6.81 2.21
N SER A 174 24.88 5.67 1.84
CA SER A 174 25.32 4.35 2.32
C SER A 174 25.63 3.36 1.20
N GLY A 175 25.55 3.79 -0.06
CA GLY A 175 25.73 2.92 -1.22
C GLY A 175 24.42 2.30 -1.69
N ARG A 176 24.37 1.96 -2.97
CA ARG A 176 23.18 1.40 -3.64
C ARG A 176 22.76 0.08 -3.01
N GLU A 177 23.74 -0.73 -2.62
CA GLU A 177 23.58 -2.03 -1.99
C GLU A 177 22.77 -1.92 -0.69
N ALA A 178 23.01 -0.87 0.12
CA ALA A 178 22.26 -0.65 1.35
C ALA A 178 20.76 -0.40 1.10
N ALA A 179 20.41 0.28 0.00
CA ALA A 179 19.00 0.46 -0.37
C ALA A 179 18.34 -0.85 -0.84
N VAL A 180 19.11 -1.71 -1.53
CA VAL A 180 18.64 -3.03 -1.98
C VAL A 180 18.51 -3.99 -0.80
N GLU A 181 19.43 -3.95 0.15
CA GLU A 181 19.48 -4.82 1.34
C GLU A 181 18.21 -4.70 2.19
N LEU A 182 17.61 -3.51 2.27
CA LEU A 182 16.31 -3.32 2.95
C LEU A 182 15.19 -4.20 2.37
N PHE A 183 15.17 -4.40 1.05
CA PHE A 183 14.22 -5.29 0.40
C PHE A 183 14.63 -6.75 0.55
N GLU A 184 15.92 -7.06 0.48
CA GLU A 184 16.41 -8.41 0.74
C GLU A 184 16.09 -8.90 2.15
N ASP A 185 16.23 -8.03 3.16
CA ASP A 185 15.86 -8.31 4.55
C ASP A 185 14.37 -8.60 4.69
N ARG A 186 13.52 -7.77 4.09
CA ARG A 186 12.08 -8.00 4.04
C ARG A 186 11.77 -9.38 3.43
N TYR A 187 12.39 -9.71 2.31
CA TYR A 187 12.19 -11.01 1.66
C TYR A 187 12.73 -12.17 2.52
N ARG A 188 13.88 -12.02 3.18
CA ARG A 188 14.44 -13.02 4.13
C ARG A 188 13.52 -13.28 5.31
N GLU A 189 12.93 -12.23 5.89
CA GLU A 189 11.94 -12.34 6.96
C GLU A 189 10.70 -13.09 6.49
N LEU A 190 10.19 -12.73 5.31
CA LEU A 190 9.03 -13.38 4.72
C LEU A 190 9.30 -14.86 4.41
N THR A 191 10.46 -15.17 3.82
CA THR A 191 10.90 -16.55 3.58
C THR A 191 10.91 -17.36 4.87
N ARG A 192 11.53 -16.83 5.95
CA ARG A 192 11.60 -17.53 7.25
C ARG A 192 10.21 -17.85 7.80
N SER A 193 9.29 -16.89 7.75
CA SER A 193 7.92 -17.09 8.22
C SER A 193 7.19 -18.15 7.40
N LEU A 194 7.26 -18.06 6.07
CA LEU A 194 6.56 -18.98 5.17
C LEU A 194 7.13 -20.39 5.19
N LEU A 195 8.45 -20.56 5.30
CA LEU A 195 9.05 -21.89 5.40
C LEU A 195 8.64 -22.61 6.68
N ALA A 196 8.47 -21.88 7.79
CA ALA A 196 7.96 -22.45 9.04
C ALA A 196 6.49 -22.87 8.92
N GLU A 197 5.66 -22.03 8.30
CA GLU A 197 4.23 -22.28 8.12
C GLU A 197 3.94 -23.41 7.12
N LEU A 198 4.68 -23.46 6.01
CA LEU A 198 4.46 -24.37 4.88
C LEU A 198 5.34 -25.62 4.95
N SER A 199 5.83 -25.98 6.14
CA SER A 199 6.63 -27.18 6.34
C SER A 199 5.84 -28.43 5.91
N GLY A 200 6.44 -29.26 5.06
CA GLY A 200 5.78 -30.45 4.49
C GLY A 200 4.77 -30.19 3.37
N ALA A 201 4.46 -28.92 3.05
CA ALA A 201 3.55 -28.58 1.94
C ALA A 201 4.17 -28.89 0.57
N THR A 202 3.33 -29.34 -0.35
CA THR A 202 3.66 -29.54 -1.76
C THR A 202 3.93 -28.21 -2.47
N VAL A 203 4.56 -28.26 -3.65
CA VAL A 203 4.83 -27.04 -4.45
C VAL A 203 3.54 -26.34 -4.86
N ALA A 204 2.48 -27.08 -5.16
CA ALA A 204 1.16 -26.50 -5.48
C ALA A 204 0.55 -25.74 -4.30
N GLU A 205 0.61 -26.31 -3.09
CA GLU A 205 0.12 -25.63 -1.87
C GLU A 205 0.95 -24.38 -1.55
N ARG A 206 2.27 -24.45 -1.73
CA ARG A 206 3.17 -23.29 -1.59
C ARG A 206 2.83 -22.21 -2.62
N LEU A 207 2.59 -22.58 -3.87
CA LEU A 207 2.18 -21.65 -4.94
C LEU A 207 0.85 -20.98 -4.64
N ASP A 208 -0.15 -21.72 -4.15
CA ASP A 208 -1.44 -21.14 -3.77
C ASP A 208 -1.29 -20.11 -2.65
N HIS A 209 -0.50 -20.44 -1.62
CA HIS A 209 -0.23 -19.54 -0.52
C HIS A 209 0.55 -18.29 -0.96
N VAL A 210 1.60 -18.46 -1.75
CA VAL A 210 2.41 -17.34 -2.29
C VAL A 210 1.57 -16.45 -3.20
N ALA A 211 0.78 -17.01 -4.12
CA ALA A 211 -0.07 -16.23 -5.03
C ALA A 211 -1.12 -15.40 -4.27
N ARG A 212 -1.72 -15.97 -3.22
CA ARG A 212 -2.64 -15.23 -2.32
C ARG A 212 -1.92 -14.09 -1.60
N LEU A 213 -0.79 -14.38 -0.96
CA LEU A 213 -0.01 -13.38 -0.22
C LEU A 213 0.45 -12.24 -1.14
N MET A 214 0.97 -12.57 -2.31
CA MET A 214 1.41 -11.57 -3.30
C MET A 214 0.21 -10.74 -3.79
N SER A 215 -0.96 -11.37 -3.99
CA SER A 215 -2.19 -10.65 -4.31
C SER A 215 -2.65 -9.70 -3.21
N GLU A 216 -2.56 -10.11 -1.94
CA GLU A 216 -2.85 -9.27 -0.77
C GLU A 216 -1.88 -8.08 -0.68
N GLN A 217 -0.62 -8.26 -1.10
CA GLN A 217 0.37 -7.20 -1.23
C GLN A 217 0.21 -6.34 -2.51
N GLY A 218 -0.79 -6.64 -3.34
CA GLY A 218 -1.16 -5.85 -4.50
C GLY A 218 -0.55 -6.32 -5.83
N TYR A 219 0.15 -7.46 -5.88
CA TYR A 219 0.76 -7.95 -7.12
C TYR A 219 -0.22 -8.61 -8.10
N MET A 220 -1.46 -8.86 -7.67
CA MET A 220 -2.48 -9.56 -8.47
C MET A 220 -1.92 -10.86 -9.04
N ALA A 221 -1.46 -11.75 -8.16
CA ALA A 221 -0.76 -12.96 -8.54
C ALA A 221 -1.71 -14.16 -8.73
N ASP A 222 -1.47 -14.95 -9.75
CA ASP A 222 -2.11 -16.25 -9.99
C ASP A 222 -1.08 -17.31 -10.40
N TRP A 223 -1.50 -18.58 -10.42
CA TRP A 223 -0.63 -19.65 -10.90
C TRP A 223 -1.40 -20.70 -11.70
N GLN A 224 -0.67 -21.44 -12.55
CA GLN A 224 -1.19 -22.52 -13.38
C GLN A 224 -0.21 -23.68 -13.41
N GLU A 225 -0.73 -24.90 -13.56
CA GLU A 225 0.04 -26.12 -13.79
C GLU A 225 -0.23 -26.66 -15.20
N SER A 226 0.82 -27.11 -15.87
CA SER A 226 0.72 -27.85 -17.13
C SER A 226 1.83 -28.90 -17.21
N SER A 227 1.45 -30.18 -17.30
CA SER A 227 2.38 -31.31 -17.49
C SER A 227 3.53 -31.34 -16.48
N GLY A 228 3.25 -31.05 -15.20
CA GLY A 228 4.25 -31.04 -14.12
C GLY A 228 5.17 -29.82 -14.10
N THR A 229 4.91 -28.82 -14.96
CA THR A 229 5.55 -27.50 -14.92
C THR A 229 4.55 -26.49 -14.37
N PHE A 230 5.02 -25.61 -13.49
CA PHE A 230 4.17 -24.58 -12.90
C PHE A 230 4.56 -23.21 -13.45
N ARG A 231 3.58 -22.30 -13.52
CA ARG A 231 3.78 -20.89 -13.85
C ARG A 231 3.12 -20.04 -12.79
N LEU A 232 3.85 -19.08 -12.23
CA LEU A 232 3.32 -18.01 -11.39
C LEU A 232 3.30 -16.72 -12.24
N SER A 233 2.20 -15.98 -12.21
CA SER A 233 2.06 -14.72 -12.93
C SER A 233 1.71 -13.60 -11.95
N GLU A 234 2.37 -12.46 -12.04
CA GLU A 234 2.02 -11.23 -11.33
C GLU A 234 1.56 -10.19 -12.35
N HIS A 235 0.28 -9.83 -12.32
CA HIS A 235 -0.33 -8.90 -13.29
C HIS A 235 -0.19 -7.43 -12.88
N ASN A 236 0.33 -7.16 -11.69
CA ASN A 236 0.67 -5.83 -11.22
C ASN A 236 1.99 -5.87 -10.45
N CYS A 237 2.83 -4.84 -10.59
CA CYS A 237 4.02 -4.68 -9.75
C CYS A 237 3.72 -3.67 -8.64
N ALA A 238 3.56 -4.14 -7.41
CA ALA A 238 3.21 -3.28 -6.27
C ALA A 238 4.30 -2.23 -5.95
N ILE A 239 5.54 -2.50 -6.37
CA ILE A 239 6.71 -1.65 -6.16
C ILE A 239 7.34 -1.20 -7.48
N ARG A 240 6.54 -1.03 -8.55
CA ARG A 240 7.03 -0.73 -9.90
C ARG A 240 8.06 0.39 -9.96
N ALA A 241 7.78 1.52 -9.32
CA ALA A 241 8.69 2.67 -9.29
C ALA A 241 10.05 2.33 -8.64
N VAL A 242 10.05 1.44 -7.63
CA VAL A 242 11.28 0.92 -7.02
C VAL A 242 11.97 -0.05 -7.97
N ALA A 243 11.25 -1.00 -8.55
CA ALA A 243 11.79 -2.01 -9.47
C ALA A 243 12.47 -1.39 -10.70
N GLU A 244 11.92 -0.30 -11.24
CA GLU A 244 12.50 0.43 -12.37
C GLU A 244 13.84 1.13 -12.01
N ARG A 245 14.00 1.55 -10.74
CA ARG A 245 15.21 2.23 -10.27
C ARG A 245 16.24 1.29 -9.63
N PHE A 246 15.77 0.19 -9.04
CA PHE A 246 16.51 -0.83 -8.30
C PHE A 246 16.11 -2.23 -8.80
N PRO A 247 16.46 -2.62 -10.03
CA PRO A 247 16.13 -3.94 -10.60
C PRO A 247 16.66 -5.12 -9.77
N GLU A 248 17.66 -4.89 -8.92
CA GLU A 248 18.18 -5.87 -7.96
C GLU A 248 17.10 -6.36 -6.99
N VAL A 249 16.09 -5.53 -6.70
CA VAL A 249 14.93 -5.92 -5.87
C VAL A 249 14.11 -7.02 -6.54
N CYS A 250 13.94 -6.98 -7.86
CA CYS A 250 13.28 -8.05 -8.61
C CYS A 250 14.10 -9.35 -8.59
N ALA A 251 15.43 -9.26 -8.54
CA ALA A 251 16.28 -10.44 -8.36
C ALA A 251 16.15 -11.01 -6.93
N ALA A 252 15.97 -10.17 -5.92
CA ALA A 252 15.70 -10.59 -4.55
C ALA A 252 14.36 -11.32 -4.42
N GLU A 253 13.32 -10.81 -5.08
CA GLU A 253 12.02 -11.48 -5.17
C GLU A 253 12.11 -12.86 -5.82
N GLU A 254 12.85 -12.99 -6.92
CA GLU A 254 13.04 -14.28 -7.58
C GLU A 254 13.77 -15.29 -6.68
N ARG A 255 14.76 -14.83 -5.89
CA ARG A 255 15.40 -15.65 -4.85
C ARG A 255 14.41 -16.08 -3.77
N PHE A 256 13.60 -15.15 -3.28
CA PHE A 256 12.52 -15.43 -2.33
C PHE A 256 11.57 -16.52 -2.86
N LEU A 257 11.11 -16.40 -4.11
CA LEU A 257 10.23 -17.39 -4.74
C LEU A 257 10.92 -18.76 -4.83
N ARG A 258 12.20 -18.79 -5.25
CA ARG A 258 12.99 -20.03 -5.34
C ARG A 258 13.09 -20.73 -3.98
N GLU A 259 13.37 -19.98 -2.93
CA GLU A 259 13.51 -20.51 -1.57
C GLU A 259 12.19 -21.01 -1.00
N VAL A 260 11.12 -20.20 -1.07
CA VAL A 260 9.82 -20.56 -0.50
C VAL A 260 9.16 -21.71 -1.26
N LEU A 261 9.33 -21.78 -2.58
CA LEU A 261 8.76 -22.87 -3.38
C LEU A 261 9.60 -24.15 -3.31
N GLY A 262 10.88 -24.07 -2.91
CA GLY A 262 11.80 -25.21 -2.90
C GLY A 262 12.00 -25.80 -4.31
N ALA A 263 11.93 -24.97 -5.34
CA ALA A 263 11.94 -25.37 -6.75
C ALA A 263 12.82 -24.41 -7.55
N GLN A 264 13.24 -24.81 -8.76
CA GLN A 264 13.90 -23.88 -9.68
C GLN A 264 12.87 -22.88 -10.19
N VAL A 265 13.19 -21.60 -10.11
CA VAL A 265 12.37 -20.49 -10.55
C VAL A 265 13.18 -19.65 -11.53
N GLU A 266 12.59 -19.39 -12.70
CA GLU A 266 13.17 -18.57 -13.76
C GLU A 266 12.14 -17.56 -14.27
N ARG A 267 12.46 -16.27 -14.22
CA ARG A 267 11.61 -15.22 -14.77
C ARG A 267 11.64 -15.24 -16.31
N ARG A 268 10.48 -15.41 -16.93
CA ARG A 268 10.28 -15.46 -18.39
C ARG A 268 9.85 -14.14 -18.99
N SER A 269 9.09 -13.34 -18.23
CA SER A 269 8.61 -12.01 -18.64
C SER A 269 8.68 -11.05 -17.47
N HIS A 270 8.78 -9.75 -17.75
CA HIS A 270 9.07 -8.74 -16.72
C HIS A 270 8.37 -7.41 -17.01
N ILE A 271 7.53 -6.95 -16.07
CA ILE A 271 6.80 -5.67 -16.18
C ILE A 271 7.76 -4.48 -16.33
N ALA A 272 8.90 -4.47 -15.62
CA ALA A 272 9.88 -3.40 -15.73
C ALA A 272 10.53 -3.34 -17.13
N SER A 273 10.47 -4.44 -17.90
CA SER A 273 10.90 -4.51 -19.29
C SER A 273 9.75 -4.22 -20.29
N GLY A 274 8.58 -3.82 -19.81
CA GLY A 274 7.41 -3.47 -20.64
C GLY A 274 6.43 -4.61 -20.91
N CYS A 275 6.59 -5.78 -20.28
CA CYS A 275 5.61 -6.87 -20.37
C CYS A 275 4.33 -6.55 -19.58
N ASN A 276 3.23 -7.24 -19.92
CA ASN A 276 1.95 -7.09 -19.21
C ASN A 276 1.91 -7.78 -17.84
N ALA A 277 2.83 -8.72 -17.60
CA ALA A 277 2.96 -9.46 -16.35
C ALA A 277 4.42 -9.83 -16.12
N CYS A 278 4.78 -10.10 -14.86
CA CYS A 278 5.95 -10.89 -14.55
C CYS A 278 5.52 -12.36 -14.51
N GLU A 279 6.09 -13.20 -15.37
CA GLU A 279 5.83 -14.64 -15.35
C GLU A 279 7.08 -15.39 -14.93
N TYR A 280 6.91 -16.33 -14.01
CA TYR A 280 7.95 -17.20 -13.51
C TYR A 280 7.64 -18.64 -13.91
N ALA A 281 8.57 -19.29 -14.59
CA ALA A 281 8.53 -20.72 -14.82
C ALA A 281 9.11 -21.42 -13.59
N ILE A 282 8.39 -22.41 -13.06
CA ILE A 282 8.79 -23.18 -11.89
C ILE A 282 8.92 -24.66 -12.25
N THR A 283 10.09 -25.22 -11.96
CA THR A 283 10.42 -26.63 -12.22
C THR A 283 10.87 -27.30 -10.93
N VAL A 284 10.17 -28.37 -10.57
CA VAL A 284 10.51 -29.17 -9.39
C VAL A 284 11.58 -30.19 -9.78
N ALA A 285 12.74 -30.16 -9.11
CA ALA A 285 13.73 -31.20 -9.32
C ALA A 285 13.18 -32.55 -8.81
N PRO A 286 13.41 -33.67 -9.50
CA PRO A 286 13.05 -34.98 -8.98
C PRO A 286 13.77 -35.21 -7.65
N GLN A 287 13.03 -35.46 -6.57
CA GLN A 287 13.65 -35.87 -5.31
C GLN A 287 14.31 -37.23 -5.53
N SER A 288 15.64 -37.33 -5.39
CA SER A 288 16.33 -38.62 -5.38
C SER A 288 15.78 -39.45 -4.22
N ARG A 289 15.02 -40.50 -4.54
CA ARG A 289 14.55 -41.49 -3.56
C ARG A 289 15.80 -42.07 -2.87
N PRO A 290 15.88 -42.09 -1.52
CA PRO A 290 16.98 -42.79 -0.86
C PRO A 290 16.91 -44.27 -1.26
N GLU A 291 18.02 -44.76 -1.81
CA GLU A 291 18.20 -46.14 -2.22
C GLU A 291 18.15 -47.00 -0.95
N SER A 292 17.02 -47.68 -0.74
CA SER A 292 16.83 -48.61 0.37
C SER A 292 17.76 -49.81 0.15
N THR A 293 18.85 -49.87 0.91
CA THR A 293 19.69 -51.07 1.07
C THR A 293 19.04 -52.00 2.09
#